data_AF-A0A3P8T827-F1
#
_entry.id   AF-A0A3P8T827-F1
#
_cell.length_a   1.000
_cell.length_b   1.000
_cell.length_c   1.000
_cell.angle_alpha   90.00
_cell.angle_beta   90.00
_cell.angle_gamma   90.00
#
_symmetry.space_group_name_H-M   'P 1'
#
loop_
_entity.id
_entity.type
_entity.pdbx_description
1 polymer ?
#
loop_
_entity_poly.entity_id
_entity_poly.type
_entity_poly.pdbx_seq_one_letter_code
_entity_poly.pdbx_strand_id
1 'polypeptide(L)'
;MLSELLQGTDTGGFLVIQDSSSCTGRHLLKSFINAALNREENIHVLGFEVSEEELAEGLNTSAPQRLHFHNAYSDPLGWTDHLTFTVHQFCFDELTHLVKQTSQSKPATLVIDSLSWILRHQSPPAVCKTLQQLKRGGAVRAIIGLLHADMHQKGTVGSVCHLTTSVITVAPGMKGDEAVAKITKRSKSGKVMQYEEIFSIKEDLTVIVQSKPSHLEHKQTDPEEQQMDPTAHLTFNLRLSDTERKAKEKLALPFVFSKEKKTALLHSGQGSGRILYEPDANDDYDQEDPDDDLDV
;
A
#
# COMPACT_ATOMS: atom_id res chain seq x y z
N MET A 1 9.16 -1.46 -13.78
CA MET A 1 8.66 -1.60 -12.40
C MET A 1 8.42 -3.05 -12.01
N LEU A 2 7.69 -3.86 -12.78
CA LEU A 2 7.46 -5.28 -12.49
C LEU A 2 8.77 -6.06 -12.34
N SER A 3 9.72 -5.83 -13.25
CA SER A 3 11.07 -6.43 -13.18
C SER A 3 11.83 -6.01 -11.91
N GLU A 4 11.64 -4.78 -11.41
CA GLU A 4 12.26 -4.32 -10.16
C GLU A 4 11.65 -5.02 -8.94
N LEU A 5 10.33 -5.19 -8.92
CA LEU A 5 9.65 -5.96 -7.87
C LEU A 5 10.12 -7.42 -7.87
N LEU A 6 10.30 -8.02 -9.06
CA LEU A 6 10.83 -9.37 -9.20
C LEU A 6 12.28 -9.50 -8.74
N GLN A 7 13.08 -8.43 -8.74
CA GLN A 7 14.45 -8.45 -8.20
C GLN A 7 14.48 -8.48 -6.66
N GLY A 8 13.38 -8.16 -5.98
CA GLY A 8 13.26 -8.33 -4.52
C GLY A 8 14.16 -7.40 -3.70
N THR A 9 14.50 -6.22 -4.21
CA THR A 9 15.43 -5.27 -3.57
C THR A 9 14.87 -4.63 -2.29
N ASP A 10 13.55 -4.59 -2.14
CA ASP A 10 12.87 -3.96 -1.00
C ASP A 10 12.79 -4.92 0.22
N THR A 11 13.60 -4.67 1.25
CA THR A 11 13.47 -5.33 2.57
C THR A 11 12.28 -4.77 3.36
N GLY A 12 11.50 -5.64 4.01
CA GLY A 12 10.26 -5.28 4.71
C GLY A 12 9.06 -5.04 3.78
N GLY A 13 9.14 -5.49 2.52
CA GLY A 13 8.07 -5.36 1.54
C GLY A 13 6.86 -6.24 1.86
N PHE A 14 5.66 -5.73 1.59
CA PHE A 14 4.45 -6.54 1.51
C PHE A 14 3.83 -6.32 0.13
N LEU A 15 3.89 -7.36 -0.70
CA LEU A 15 3.38 -7.39 -2.06
C LEU A 15 2.09 -8.21 -2.10
N VAL A 16 1.04 -7.68 -2.71
CA VAL A 16 -0.16 -8.45 -3.04
C VAL A 16 -0.34 -8.48 -4.55
N ILE A 17 -0.51 -9.69 -5.09
CA ILE A 17 -0.97 -9.91 -6.45
C ILE A 17 -2.49 -10.05 -6.36
N GLN A 18 -3.20 -9.10 -6.94
CA GLN A 18 -4.64 -9.18 -7.11
C GLN A 18 -4.96 -9.76 -8.47
N ASP A 19 -5.83 -10.74 -8.48
CA ASP A 19 -6.30 -11.38 -9.69
C ASP A 19 -7.83 -11.56 -9.63
N SER A 20 -8.37 -12.24 -10.62
CA SER A 20 -9.79 -12.56 -10.71
C SER A 20 -10.00 -13.90 -11.38
N SER A 21 -11.22 -14.43 -11.30
CA SER A 21 -11.65 -15.61 -12.05
C SER A 21 -11.41 -15.52 -13.56
N SER A 22 -11.39 -14.31 -14.14
CA SER A 22 -11.11 -14.10 -15.56
C SER A 22 -9.63 -14.08 -15.92
N CYS A 23 -8.74 -13.80 -14.96
CA CYS A 23 -7.30 -13.69 -15.21
C CYS A 23 -6.55 -14.08 -13.94
N THR A 24 -5.88 -15.24 -13.98
CA THR A 24 -5.19 -15.82 -12.81
C THR A 24 -3.82 -15.17 -12.56
N GLY A 25 -3.55 -14.85 -11.29
CA GLY A 25 -2.26 -14.33 -10.84
C GLY A 25 -1.27 -15.43 -10.43
N ARG A 26 -1.66 -16.70 -10.49
CA ARG A 26 -0.85 -17.84 -9.97
C ARG A 26 0.48 -18.01 -10.71
N HIS A 27 0.47 -17.91 -12.04
CA HIS A 27 1.72 -18.00 -12.81
C HIS A 27 2.70 -16.88 -12.43
N LEU A 28 2.18 -15.66 -12.20
CA LEU A 28 2.99 -14.55 -11.73
C LEU A 28 3.52 -14.81 -10.30
N LEU A 29 2.71 -15.35 -9.40
CA LEU A 29 3.16 -15.78 -8.07
C LEU A 29 4.29 -16.81 -8.17
N LYS A 30 4.15 -17.84 -9.01
CA LYS A 30 5.20 -18.82 -9.29
C LYS A 30 6.48 -18.15 -9.81
N SER A 31 6.37 -17.16 -10.69
CA SER A 31 7.51 -16.37 -11.15
C SER A 31 8.21 -15.62 -10.02
N PHE A 32 7.47 -15.05 -9.06
CA PHE A 32 8.06 -14.42 -7.87
C PHE A 32 8.79 -15.43 -6.98
N ILE A 33 8.22 -16.62 -6.78
CA ILE A 33 8.87 -17.71 -6.04
C ILE A 33 10.16 -18.13 -6.76
N ASN A 34 10.09 -18.39 -8.08
CA ASN A 34 11.24 -18.79 -8.88
C ASN A 34 12.35 -17.73 -8.87
N ALA A 35 11.99 -16.44 -8.98
CA ALA A 35 12.94 -15.34 -8.87
C ALA A 35 13.61 -15.29 -7.49
N ALA A 36 12.87 -15.55 -6.41
CA ALA A 36 13.42 -15.63 -5.05
C ALA A 36 14.36 -16.84 -4.85
N LEU A 37 14.02 -18.00 -5.43
CA LEU A 37 14.89 -19.18 -5.42
C LEU A 37 16.22 -18.91 -6.14
N ASN A 38 16.16 -18.24 -7.29
CA ASN A 38 17.35 -17.84 -8.06
C ASN A 38 18.23 -16.82 -7.31
N ARG A 39 17.66 -16.08 -6.35
CA ARG A 39 18.40 -15.19 -5.42
C ARG A 39 18.92 -15.90 -4.18
N GLU A 40 18.75 -17.22 -4.09
CA GLU A 40 19.14 -18.03 -2.94
C GLU A 40 18.45 -17.64 -1.63
N GLU A 41 17.20 -17.17 -1.73
CA GLU A 41 16.38 -16.82 -0.56
C GLU A 41 15.72 -18.07 0.04
N ASN A 42 15.57 -18.09 1.37
CA ASN A 42 14.69 -19.06 2.04
C ASN A 42 13.24 -18.61 1.85
N ILE A 43 12.38 -19.52 1.42
CA ILE A 43 10.99 -19.23 1.08
C ILE A 43 10.10 -20.17 1.87
N HIS A 44 9.14 -19.61 2.58
CA HIS A 44 8.07 -20.37 3.22
C HIS A 44 6.78 -20.14 2.45
N VAL A 45 6.17 -21.19 1.92
CA VAL A 45 4.89 -21.10 1.21
C VAL A 45 3.80 -21.68 2.11
N LEU A 46 2.77 -20.90 2.39
CA LEU A 46 1.51 -21.40 2.93
C LEU A 46 0.61 -21.77 1.75
N GLY A 47 0.31 -23.06 1.60
CA GLY A 47 -0.50 -23.58 0.50
C GLY A 47 -1.90 -23.96 0.95
N PHE A 48 -2.92 -23.19 0.58
CA PHE A 48 -4.34 -23.39 0.91
C PHE A 48 -5.19 -23.82 -0.29
N GLU A 49 -4.82 -23.43 -1.50
CA GLU A 49 -5.64 -23.68 -2.69
C GLU A 49 -5.01 -24.66 -3.68
N VAL A 50 -3.70 -24.82 -3.65
CA VAL A 50 -2.96 -25.69 -4.57
C VAL A 50 -2.03 -26.61 -3.79
N SER A 51 -1.84 -27.84 -4.26
CA SER A 51 -0.96 -28.82 -3.63
C SER A 51 0.52 -28.46 -3.81
N GLU A 52 1.39 -29.09 -3.01
CA GLU A 52 2.84 -28.87 -3.11
C GLU A 52 3.36 -29.26 -4.51
N GLU A 53 2.86 -30.36 -5.07
CA GLU A 53 3.28 -30.87 -6.38
C GLU A 53 2.93 -29.91 -7.51
N GLU A 54 1.68 -29.43 -7.54
CA GLU A 54 1.23 -28.47 -8.55
C GLU A 54 1.93 -27.13 -8.39
N LEU A 55 2.18 -26.65 -7.16
CA LEU A 55 2.93 -25.40 -6.99
C LEU A 55 4.40 -25.55 -7.38
N ALA A 56 5.02 -26.68 -7.03
CA ALA A 56 6.42 -27.00 -7.32
C ALA A 56 6.68 -27.25 -8.81
N GLU A 57 5.64 -27.62 -9.57
CA GLU A 57 5.74 -27.80 -11.02
C GLU A 57 6.28 -26.52 -11.70
N GLY A 58 7.40 -26.68 -12.41
CA GLY A 58 8.09 -25.63 -13.15
C GLY A 58 9.05 -24.77 -12.31
N LEU A 59 9.11 -24.93 -10.99
CA LEU A 59 10.08 -24.21 -10.15
C LEU A 59 11.48 -24.81 -10.27
N ASN A 60 12.49 -23.95 -10.28
CA ASN A 60 13.89 -24.39 -10.23
C ASN A 60 14.25 -24.85 -8.81
N THR A 61 13.99 -26.11 -8.47
CA THR A 61 14.25 -26.71 -7.15
C THR A 61 15.69 -27.22 -6.97
N SER A 62 16.66 -26.55 -7.61
CA SER A 62 18.10 -26.91 -7.54
C SER A 62 18.65 -27.00 -6.10
N ALA A 63 17.96 -26.45 -5.11
CA ALA A 63 18.24 -26.66 -3.68
C ALA A 63 16.92 -26.85 -2.89
N PRO A 64 16.43 -28.09 -2.67
CA PRO A 64 15.17 -28.35 -1.96
C PRO A 64 15.18 -27.86 -0.50
N GLN A 65 16.36 -27.58 0.05
CA GLN A 65 16.51 -27.07 1.41
C GLN A 65 16.03 -25.63 1.60
N ARG A 66 15.74 -24.88 0.53
CA ARG A 66 15.37 -23.44 0.62
C ARG A 66 13.86 -23.18 0.49
N LEU A 67 13.12 -24.11 -0.09
CA LEU A 67 11.67 -24.00 -0.25
C LEU A 67 10.99 -24.86 0.82
N HIS A 68 10.27 -24.21 1.74
CA HIS A 68 9.52 -24.87 2.80
C HIS A 68 8.04 -24.72 2.53
N PHE A 69 7.39 -25.81 2.14
CA PHE A 69 5.96 -25.83 1.91
C PHE A 69 5.22 -26.20 3.21
N HIS A 70 4.20 -25.43 3.55
CA HIS A 70 3.33 -25.66 4.69
C HIS A 70 1.95 -26.01 4.14
N ASN A 71 1.68 -27.31 4.07
CA ASN A 71 0.45 -27.84 3.49
C ASN A 71 -0.75 -27.54 4.40
N ALA A 72 -1.59 -26.61 3.95
CA ALA A 72 -2.94 -26.36 4.44
C ALA A 72 -4.01 -26.63 3.37
N TYR A 73 -3.63 -27.30 2.28
CA TYR A 73 -4.50 -27.66 1.16
C TYR A 73 -5.26 -28.96 1.46
N SER A 74 -4.57 -29.97 2.01
CA SER A 74 -5.16 -31.27 2.29
C SER A 74 -6.13 -31.26 3.47
N ASP A 75 -5.80 -30.51 4.53
CA ASP A 75 -6.65 -30.36 5.72
C ASP A 75 -6.59 -28.94 6.32
N PRO A 76 -7.16 -27.95 5.61
CA PRO A 76 -7.10 -26.55 6.03
C PRO A 76 -7.74 -26.25 7.39
N LEU A 77 -8.71 -27.08 7.81
CA LEU A 77 -9.54 -26.91 9.00
C LEU A 77 -9.21 -27.90 10.12
N GLY A 78 -8.26 -28.81 9.91
CA GLY A 78 -7.83 -29.78 10.92
C GLY A 78 -8.86 -30.87 11.21
N TRP A 79 -9.64 -31.30 10.21
CA TRP A 79 -10.67 -32.34 10.38
C TRP A 79 -10.10 -33.76 10.45
N THR A 80 -8.87 -33.96 9.98
CA THR A 80 -8.23 -35.28 9.87
C THR A 80 -7.23 -35.58 11.00
N ASP A 81 -7.13 -34.69 12.00
CA ASP A 81 -6.18 -34.77 13.13
C ASP A 81 -4.71 -34.99 12.70
N HIS A 82 -4.38 -34.62 11.45
CA HIS A 82 -3.01 -34.62 10.96
C HIS A 82 -2.25 -33.37 11.45
N LEU A 83 -0.93 -33.50 11.63
CA LEU A 83 0.00 -32.43 12.06
C LEU A 83 0.23 -31.35 10.98
N THR A 84 -0.74 -31.11 10.11
CA THR A 84 -0.65 -30.16 9.00
C THR A 84 -0.93 -28.73 9.48
N PHE A 85 -0.39 -27.74 8.76
CA PHE A 85 -0.67 -26.33 9.03
C PHE A 85 -2.15 -26.05 8.74
N THR A 86 -2.82 -25.30 9.62
CA THR A 86 -4.26 -24.98 9.49
C THR A 86 -4.50 -23.49 9.48
N VAL A 87 -5.71 -23.08 9.05
CA VAL A 87 -6.10 -21.68 9.07
C VAL A 87 -6.08 -21.05 10.45
N HIS A 88 -6.33 -21.84 11.48
CA HIS A 88 -6.40 -21.37 12.86
C HIS A 88 -5.01 -21.00 13.40
N GLN A 89 -3.96 -21.56 12.80
CA GLN A 89 -2.57 -21.23 13.09
C GLN A 89 -2.06 -20.01 12.30
N PHE A 90 -2.90 -19.37 11.46
CA PHE A 90 -2.55 -18.11 10.83
C PHE A 90 -2.63 -16.96 11.84
N CYS A 91 -1.62 -16.90 12.71
CA CYS A 91 -1.41 -15.83 13.69
C CYS A 91 0.10 -15.50 13.79
N PHE A 92 0.42 -14.36 14.39
CA PHE A 92 1.80 -13.85 14.40
C PHE A 92 2.79 -14.82 15.07
N ASP A 93 2.43 -15.40 16.20
CA ASP A 93 3.35 -16.23 17.00
C ASP A 93 3.67 -17.55 16.30
N GLU A 94 2.64 -18.26 15.81
CA GLU A 94 2.79 -19.52 15.09
C GLU A 94 3.58 -19.35 13.79
N LEU A 95 3.26 -18.32 12.99
CA LEU A 95 3.97 -18.04 11.75
C LEU A 95 5.42 -17.63 11.99
N THR A 96 5.67 -16.85 13.05
CA THR A 96 7.04 -16.48 13.43
C THR A 96 7.84 -17.69 13.88
N HIS A 97 7.23 -18.59 14.65
CA HIS A 97 7.86 -19.83 15.10
C HIS A 97 8.18 -20.74 13.91
N LEU A 98 7.21 -20.95 13.02
CA LEU A 98 7.34 -21.73 11.79
C LEU A 98 8.44 -21.21 10.86
N VAL A 99 8.58 -19.89 10.71
CA VAL A 99 9.66 -19.29 9.90
C VAL A 99 11.03 -19.42 10.60
N LYS A 100 11.08 -19.22 11.92
CA LYS A 100 12.34 -19.25 12.69
C LYS A 100 12.91 -20.64 12.89
N GLN A 101 12.08 -21.68 12.99
CA GLN A 101 12.55 -23.06 13.16
C GLN A 101 13.42 -23.51 11.98
N THR A 102 13.12 -23.01 10.79
CA THR A 102 13.77 -23.47 9.55
C THR A 102 14.82 -22.48 9.02
N SER A 103 14.75 -21.21 9.41
CA SER A 103 15.68 -20.17 8.95
C SER A 103 16.95 -20.10 9.82
N GLN A 104 18.05 -20.68 9.35
CA GLN A 104 19.30 -20.78 10.13
C GLN A 104 20.18 -19.51 10.17
N SER A 105 19.90 -18.44 9.40
CA SER A 105 20.67 -17.18 9.52
C SER A 105 20.08 -15.90 8.91
N LYS A 106 19.19 -15.99 7.91
CA LYS A 106 18.61 -14.82 7.21
C LYS A 106 17.06 -14.83 7.29
N PRO A 107 16.41 -13.66 7.37
CA PRO A 107 14.96 -13.58 7.36
C PRO A 107 14.41 -14.10 6.02
N ALA A 108 13.41 -14.97 6.09
CA ALA A 108 12.83 -15.65 4.94
C ALA A 108 11.73 -14.83 4.25
N THR A 109 11.45 -15.13 2.99
CA THR A 109 10.29 -14.59 2.26
C THR A 109 9.08 -15.48 2.53
N LEU A 110 8.00 -14.90 3.06
CA LEU A 110 6.75 -15.61 3.27
C LEU A 110 5.84 -15.43 2.05
N VAL A 111 5.40 -16.55 1.48
CA VAL A 111 4.49 -16.61 0.35
C VAL A 111 3.18 -17.21 0.80
N ILE A 112 2.08 -16.55 0.46
CA ILE A 112 0.72 -17.00 0.78
C ILE A 112 0.02 -17.23 -0.56
N ASP A 113 -0.25 -18.50 -0.87
CA ASP A 113 -0.83 -18.88 -2.16
C ASP A 113 -2.27 -18.36 -2.36
N SER A 114 -3.01 -18.15 -1.27
CA SER A 114 -4.34 -17.53 -1.26
C SER A 114 -4.63 -16.82 0.06
N LEU A 115 -4.52 -15.50 0.05
CA LEU A 115 -5.09 -14.65 1.10
C LEU A 115 -6.62 -14.74 1.13
N SER A 116 -7.24 -15.02 -0.01
CA SER A 116 -8.69 -15.13 -0.13
C SER A 116 -9.25 -16.26 0.73
N TRP A 117 -8.55 -17.39 0.76
CA TRP A 117 -8.94 -18.54 1.54
C TRP A 117 -8.86 -18.25 3.05
N ILE A 118 -7.82 -17.53 3.50
CA ILE A 118 -7.69 -17.09 4.90
C ILE A 118 -8.78 -16.08 5.27
N LEU A 119 -9.03 -15.08 4.42
CA LEU A 119 -10.07 -14.05 4.63
C LEU A 119 -11.49 -14.62 4.68
N ARG A 120 -11.72 -15.82 4.14
CA ARG A 120 -13.00 -16.53 4.25
C ARG A 120 -13.24 -17.10 5.65
N HIS A 121 -12.19 -17.47 6.37
CA HIS A 121 -12.29 -18.19 7.66
C HIS A 121 -11.86 -17.35 8.87
N GLN A 122 -11.13 -16.26 8.63
CA GLN A 122 -10.74 -15.29 9.64
C GLN A 122 -11.29 -13.91 9.33
N SER A 123 -11.59 -13.13 10.37
CA SER A 123 -12.05 -11.75 10.19
C SER A 123 -10.98 -10.88 9.50
N PRO A 124 -11.35 -9.97 8.57
CA PRO A 124 -10.39 -9.09 7.92
C PRO A 124 -9.49 -8.29 8.87
N PRO A 125 -9.98 -7.75 10.02
CA PRO A 125 -9.11 -7.08 10.99
C PRO A 125 -8.05 -8.00 11.61
N ALA A 126 -8.39 -9.26 11.89
CA ALA A 126 -7.44 -10.23 12.43
C ALA A 126 -6.33 -10.54 11.41
N VAL A 127 -6.70 -10.79 10.15
CA VAL A 127 -5.74 -11.02 9.05
C VAL A 127 -4.82 -9.81 8.86
N CYS A 128 -5.41 -8.61 8.81
CA CYS A 128 -4.69 -7.35 8.70
C CYS A 128 -3.69 -7.15 9.86
N LYS A 129 -4.12 -7.43 11.09
CA LYS A 129 -3.28 -7.35 12.29
C LYS A 129 -2.11 -8.32 12.20
N THR A 130 -2.36 -9.59 11.86
CA THR A 130 -1.30 -10.61 11.70
C THR A 130 -0.28 -10.20 10.64
N LEU A 131 -0.73 -9.77 9.47
CA LEU A 131 0.15 -9.31 8.37
C LEU A 131 0.99 -8.09 8.78
N GLN A 132 0.38 -7.13 9.49
CA GLN A 132 1.09 -5.95 9.99
C GLN A 132 2.12 -6.32 11.07
N GLN A 133 1.80 -7.26 11.97
CA GLN A 133 2.73 -7.75 12.99
C GLN A 133 3.90 -8.49 12.34
N LEU A 134 3.67 -9.34 11.34
CA LEU A 134 4.74 -10.03 10.60
C LEU A 134 5.68 -9.04 9.90
N LYS A 135 5.12 -8.04 9.23
CA LYS A 135 5.90 -6.97 8.58
C LYS A 135 6.79 -6.21 9.56
N ARG A 136 6.32 -5.96 10.79
CA ARG A 136 7.06 -5.23 11.83
C ARG A 136 7.99 -6.11 12.67
N GLY A 137 7.67 -7.40 12.79
CA GLY A 137 8.34 -8.32 13.71
C GLY A 137 9.71 -8.81 13.26
N GLY A 138 10.14 -8.47 12.04
CA GLY A 138 11.47 -8.79 11.51
C GLY A 138 11.73 -10.29 11.25
N ALA A 139 10.77 -11.17 11.53
CA ALA A 139 10.86 -12.60 11.29
C ALA A 139 10.90 -12.93 9.79
N VAL A 140 10.20 -12.13 8.98
CA VAL A 140 10.13 -12.27 7.52
C VAL A 140 10.78 -11.08 6.85
N ARG A 141 11.50 -11.34 5.76
CA ARG A 141 12.09 -10.30 4.91
C ARG A 141 11.02 -9.59 4.11
N ALA A 142 10.10 -10.35 3.54
CA ALA A 142 9.02 -9.85 2.70
C ALA A 142 7.83 -10.82 2.77
N ILE A 143 6.65 -10.30 2.47
CA ILE A 143 5.41 -11.08 2.33
C ILE A 143 4.92 -10.92 0.91
N ILE A 144 4.59 -12.03 0.24
CA ILE A 144 3.96 -12.05 -1.09
C ILE A 144 2.68 -12.85 -0.96
N GLY A 145 1.53 -12.23 -1.26
CA GLY A 145 0.23 -12.92 -1.19
C GLY A 145 -0.56 -12.79 -2.47
N LEU A 146 -1.25 -13.84 -2.87
CA LEU A 146 -2.26 -13.79 -3.94
C LEU A 146 -3.64 -13.52 -3.33
N LEU A 147 -4.40 -12.62 -3.94
CA LEU A 147 -5.74 -12.22 -3.50
C LEU A 147 -6.71 -12.20 -4.68
N HIS A 148 -7.62 -13.17 -4.72
CA HIS A 148 -8.77 -13.17 -5.63
C HIS A 148 -9.74 -12.05 -5.28
N ALA A 149 -9.60 -10.91 -5.95
CA ALA A 149 -10.30 -9.68 -5.57
C ALA A 149 -11.82 -9.76 -5.80
N ASP A 150 -12.28 -10.59 -6.73
CA ASP A 150 -13.68 -10.84 -7.06
C ASP A 150 -14.41 -11.72 -6.03
N MET A 151 -13.69 -12.37 -5.11
CA MET A 151 -14.27 -13.16 -4.02
C MET A 151 -14.65 -12.32 -2.79
N HIS A 152 -14.28 -11.03 -2.74
CA HIS A 152 -14.41 -10.19 -1.55
C HIS A 152 -15.07 -8.85 -1.84
N GLN A 153 -15.64 -8.24 -0.80
CA GLN A 153 -16.13 -6.87 -0.88
C GLN A 153 -14.97 -5.89 -1.08
N LYS A 154 -15.21 -4.80 -1.82
CA LYS A 154 -14.22 -3.75 -2.09
C LYS A 154 -13.56 -3.20 -0.81
N GLY A 155 -14.30 -3.09 0.29
CA GLY A 155 -13.77 -2.63 1.59
C GLY A 155 -12.73 -3.59 2.19
N THR A 156 -12.97 -4.90 2.11
CA THR A 156 -12.03 -5.93 2.58
C THR A 156 -10.76 -5.94 1.75
N VAL A 157 -10.91 -5.97 0.42
CA VAL A 157 -9.79 -5.91 -0.53
C VAL A 157 -8.97 -4.63 -0.29
N GLY A 158 -9.66 -3.50 -0.18
CA GLY A 158 -9.04 -2.22 0.13
C GLY A 158 -8.26 -2.28 1.44
N SER A 159 -8.83 -2.80 2.52
CA SER A 159 -8.17 -2.85 3.84
C SER A 159 -6.84 -3.61 3.79
N VAL A 160 -6.82 -4.78 3.13
CA VAL A 160 -5.60 -5.57 2.97
C VAL A 160 -4.57 -4.82 2.11
N CYS A 161 -4.99 -4.28 0.97
CA CYS A 161 -4.13 -3.51 0.07
C CYS A 161 -3.64 -2.18 0.66
N HIS A 162 -4.28 -1.64 1.68
CA HIS A 162 -3.76 -0.45 2.37
C HIS A 162 -2.55 -0.76 3.26
N LEU A 163 -2.33 -2.02 3.63
CA LEU A 163 -1.17 -2.44 4.42
C LEU A 163 0.07 -2.73 3.57
N THR A 164 -0.14 -2.99 2.28
CA THR A 164 0.89 -3.42 1.34
C THR A 164 1.79 -2.25 0.95
N THR A 165 3.05 -2.57 0.65
CA THR A 165 3.98 -1.62 0.01
C THR A 165 3.76 -1.58 -1.49
N SER A 166 3.32 -2.71 -2.06
CA SER A 166 3.07 -2.84 -3.49
C SER A 166 1.82 -3.68 -3.75
N VAL A 167 1.02 -3.30 -4.74
CA VAL A 167 -0.10 -4.08 -5.25
C VAL A 167 0.08 -4.25 -6.75
N ILE A 168 -0.04 -5.48 -7.25
CA ILE A 168 -0.06 -5.78 -8.69
C ILE A 168 -1.45 -6.31 -9.01
N THR A 169 -2.27 -5.55 -9.73
CA THR A 169 -3.54 -6.05 -10.25
C THR A 169 -3.32 -6.61 -11.65
N VAL A 170 -3.57 -7.90 -11.81
CA VAL A 170 -3.45 -8.62 -13.09
C VAL A 170 -4.74 -8.46 -13.87
N ALA A 171 -4.63 -8.11 -15.15
CA ALA A 171 -5.73 -8.00 -16.08
C ALA A 171 -5.37 -8.68 -17.40
N PRO A 172 -6.36 -9.16 -18.18
CA PRO A 172 -6.09 -9.74 -19.49
C PRO A 172 -5.49 -8.69 -20.44
N GLY A 173 -4.48 -9.09 -21.22
CA GLY A 173 -3.90 -8.28 -22.29
C GLY A 173 -4.72 -8.36 -23.58
N MET A 174 -4.26 -7.63 -24.60
CA MET A 174 -4.92 -7.60 -25.91
C MET A 174 -4.64 -8.86 -26.75
N LYS A 175 -3.51 -9.54 -26.50
CA LYS A 175 -3.14 -10.81 -27.13
C LYS A 175 -3.27 -11.96 -26.12
N GLY A 176 -3.53 -13.17 -26.62
CA GLY A 176 -3.85 -14.33 -25.78
C GLY A 176 -2.80 -14.65 -24.71
N ASP A 177 -1.51 -14.46 -25.02
CA ASP A 177 -0.41 -14.79 -24.10
C ASP A 177 0.11 -13.57 -23.30
N GLU A 178 -0.52 -12.40 -23.47
CA GLU A 178 -0.13 -11.16 -22.79
C GLU A 178 -1.10 -10.85 -21.65
N ALA A 179 -0.56 -10.37 -20.53
CA ALA A 179 -1.31 -9.86 -19.40
C ALA A 179 -0.85 -8.43 -19.09
N VAL A 180 -1.71 -7.65 -18.44
CA VAL A 180 -1.40 -6.30 -17.98
C VAL A 180 -1.25 -6.31 -16.47
N ALA A 181 -0.13 -5.79 -15.99
CA ALA A 181 0.13 -5.55 -14.58
C ALA A 181 -0.11 -4.06 -14.27
N LYS A 182 -1.16 -3.77 -13.51
CA LYS A 182 -1.39 -2.44 -12.92
C LYS A 182 -0.76 -2.42 -11.54
N ILE A 183 0.36 -1.72 -11.42
CA ILE A 183 1.22 -1.73 -10.24
C ILE A 183 1.02 -0.45 -9.46
N THR A 184 0.63 -0.57 -8.20
CA THR A 184 0.63 0.55 -7.24
C THR A 184 1.73 0.33 -6.22
N LYS A 185 2.73 1.21 -6.18
CA LYS A 185 3.84 1.20 -5.21
C LYS A 185 3.73 2.38 -4.25
N ARG A 186 3.98 2.13 -2.97
CA ARG A 186 3.99 3.16 -1.92
C ARG A 186 5.40 3.34 -1.39
N SER A 187 5.90 4.57 -1.42
CA SER A 187 7.20 4.91 -0.85
C SER A 187 7.14 4.98 0.68
N LYS A 188 8.32 5.01 1.32
CA LYS A 188 8.44 5.26 2.76
C LYS A 188 7.96 6.66 3.17
N SER A 189 7.97 7.62 2.24
CA SER A 189 7.43 8.97 2.44
C SER A 189 5.91 9.06 2.26
N GLY A 190 5.23 7.95 1.95
CA GLY A 190 3.79 7.92 1.71
C GLY A 190 3.37 8.27 0.29
N LYS A 191 4.31 8.63 -0.60
CA LYS A 191 4.03 8.88 -2.03
C LYS A 191 3.54 7.59 -2.69
N VAL A 192 2.41 7.68 -3.38
CA VAL A 192 1.86 6.58 -4.19
C VAL A 192 2.27 6.78 -5.65
N MET A 193 2.83 5.74 -6.26
CA MET A 193 3.22 5.70 -7.66
C MET A 193 2.47 4.58 -8.37
N GLN A 194 2.00 4.83 -9.58
CA GLN A 194 1.24 3.87 -10.37
C GLN A 194 1.93 3.64 -11.71
N TYR A 195 1.96 2.37 -12.13
CA TYR A 195 2.57 1.91 -13.37
C TYR A 195 1.63 0.92 -14.04
N GLU A 196 1.65 0.89 -15.36
CA GLU A 196 0.93 -0.09 -16.16
C GLU A 196 1.91 -0.70 -17.15
N GLU A 197 2.10 -2.02 -17.06
CA GLU A 197 3.10 -2.75 -17.85
C GLU A 197 2.47 -3.99 -18.45
N ILE A 198 2.67 -4.22 -19.75
CA ILE A 198 2.29 -5.48 -20.40
C ILE A 198 3.41 -6.48 -20.15
N PHE A 199 3.04 -7.70 -19.78
CA PHE A 199 3.99 -8.77 -19.54
C PHE A 199 3.48 -10.09 -20.10
N SER A 200 4.42 -11.00 -20.37
CA SER A 200 4.14 -12.41 -20.63
C SER A 200 5.06 -13.27 -19.77
N ILE A 201 4.60 -14.48 -19.45
CA ILE A 201 5.35 -15.45 -18.63
C ILE A 201 5.69 -16.63 -19.53
N LYS A 202 6.98 -16.95 -19.61
CA LYS A 202 7.48 -18.14 -20.32
C LYS A 202 7.25 -19.41 -19.51
N GLU A 203 7.40 -20.56 -20.15
CA GLU A 203 7.29 -21.88 -19.51
C GLU A 203 8.29 -22.07 -18.35
N ASP A 204 9.46 -21.44 -18.41
CA ASP A 204 10.48 -21.41 -17.35
C ASP A 204 10.17 -20.42 -16.21
N LEU A 205 8.95 -19.87 -16.19
CA LEU A 205 8.47 -18.84 -15.27
C LEU A 205 9.24 -17.51 -15.36
N THR A 206 10.04 -17.30 -16.40
CA THR A 206 10.69 -16.01 -16.65
C THR A 206 9.65 -14.99 -17.14
N VAL A 207 9.56 -13.87 -16.44
CA VAL A 207 8.65 -12.76 -16.81
C VAL A 207 9.33 -11.85 -17.82
N ILE A 208 8.72 -11.68 -18.99
CA ILE A 208 9.13 -10.72 -20.00
C ILE A 208 8.20 -9.51 -19.93
N VAL A 209 8.76 -8.34 -19.65
CA VAL A 209 8.02 -7.07 -19.69
C VAL A 209 8.15 -6.47 -21.07
N GLN A 210 7.01 -6.27 -21.73
CA GLN A 210 6.89 -5.65 -23.04
C GLN A 210 6.34 -4.22 -22.82
N SER A 211 7.18 -3.19 -22.81
CA SER A 211 6.73 -1.78 -22.69
C SER A 211 5.90 -1.37 -23.93
N LYS A 212 4.68 -0.78 -23.88
CA LYS A 212 4.15 0.46 -23.22
C LYS A 212 2.60 0.38 -22.98
N PRO A 213 1.97 1.11 -22.02
CA PRO A 213 1.85 2.59 -22.00
C PRO A 213 2.42 3.28 -20.75
N SER A 214 3.25 4.29 -21.02
CA SER A 214 3.58 5.38 -20.09
C SER A 214 2.79 6.62 -20.51
N HIS A 215 1.87 7.10 -19.67
CA HIS A 215 1.69 8.54 -19.37
C HIS A 215 0.84 8.70 -18.10
N LEU A 216 1.52 8.84 -16.97
CA LEU A 216 1.07 9.68 -15.86
C LEU A 216 2.15 10.73 -15.61
N GLU A 217 2.38 11.57 -16.61
CA GLU A 217 2.84 12.93 -16.37
C GLU A 217 2.08 13.86 -17.32
N HIS A 218 1.35 14.78 -16.69
CA HIS A 218 0.82 16.06 -17.17
C HIS A 218 -0.32 16.05 -18.22
N LYS A 219 -1.48 16.56 -17.74
CA LYS A 219 -2.43 17.46 -18.42
C LYS A 219 -2.60 17.28 -19.95
N GLN A 220 -3.82 16.85 -20.30
CA GLN A 220 -4.63 17.34 -21.42
C GLN A 220 -3.87 18.06 -22.55
N THR A 221 -3.70 17.35 -23.66
CA THR A 221 -3.84 17.96 -24.99
C THR A 221 -4.88 17.14 -25.74
N ASP A 222 -6.15 17.41 -25.40
CA ASP A 222 -7.23 17.34 -26.37
C ASP A 222 -7.38 18.74 -27.01
N PRO A 223 -7.85 18.83 -28.25
CA PRO A 223 -7.89 20.08 -29.01
C PRO A 223 -8.95 21.02 -28.44
N GLU A 224 -8.51 22.18 -27.93
CA GLU A 224 -9.35 23.35 -27.59
C GLU A 224 -10.70 23.03 -26.91
N GLU A 225 -10.70 22.30 -25.79
CA GLU A 225 -11.85 22.37 -24.89
C GLU A 225 -11.77 23.68 -24.10
N GLN A 226 -12.71 24.58 -24.42
CA GLN A 226 -13.00 25.79 -23.66
C GLN A 226 -12.92 25.47 -22.16
N GLN A 227 -12.06 26.20 -21.46
CA GLN A 227 -11.85 26.13 -20.02
C GLN A 227 -13.21 26.31 -19.31
N MET A 228 -13.93 25.22 -19.09
CA MET A 228 -15.21 25.24 -18.39
C MET A 228 -14.91 25.52 -16.93
N ASP A 229 -15.41 26.65 -16.46
CA ASP A 229 -15.29 27.10 -15.09
C ASP A 229 -15.89 26.04 -14.15
N PRO A 230 -15.10 25.44 -13.24
CA PRO A 230 -15.59 24.38 -12.34
C PRO A 230 -16.69 24.88 -11.38
N THR A 231 -16.93 26.19 -11.33
CA THR A 231 -18.02 26.79 -10.55
C THR A 231 -19.32 26.99 -11.33
N ALA A 232 -19.37 26.68 -12.64
CA ALA A 232 -20.51 26.96 -13.52
C ALA A 232 -21.78 26.14 -13.23
N HIS A 233 -21.67 24.98 -12.56
CA HIS A 233 -22.80 24.07 -12.29
C HIS A 233 -23.19 23.97 -10.81
N LEU A 234 -22.77 24.92 -9.99
CA LEU A 234 -23.18 24.95 -8.59
C LEU A 234 -24.58 25.57 -8.46
N THR A 235 -25.44 24.92 -7.70
CA THR A 235 -26.78 25.42 -7.34
C THR A 235 -26.74 26.63 -6.39
N PHE A 236 -25.55 27.01 -5.95
CA PHE A 236 -25.29 28.20 -5.15
C PHE A 236 -24.05 28.93 -5.68
N ASN A 237 -24.08 30.25 -5.59
CA ASN A 237 -23.01 31.09 -6.13
C ASN A 237 -21.82 31.15 -5.18
N LEU A 238 -20.64 30.69 -5.63
CA LEU A 238 -19.38 30.81 -4.88
C LEU A 238 -18.69 32.17 -5.09
N ARG A 239 -19.09 32.93 -6.11
CA ARG A 239 -18.53 34.24 -6.42
C ARG A 239 -19.42 35.33 -5.84
N LEU A 240 -18.82 36.24 -5.09
CA LEU A 240 -19.50 37.47 -4.70
C LEU A 240 -19.68 38.35 -5.94
N SER A 241 -20.89 38.85 -6.14
CA SER A 241 -21.13 39.96 -7.06
C SER A 241 -20.38 41.22 -6.60
N ASP A 242 -20.13 42.17 -7.50
CA ASP A 242 -19.45 43.42 -7.15
C ASP A 242 -20.16 44.20 -6.04
N THR A 243 -21.49 44.09 -5.97
CA THR A 243 -22.30 44.70 -4.92
C THR A 243 -22.09 44.01 -3.57
N GLU A 244 -22.09 42.68 -3.54
CA GLU A 244 -21.83 41.88 -2.33
C GLU A 244 -20.40 42.03 -1.83
N ARG A 245 -19.43 42.09 -2.74
CA ARG A 245 -18.02 42.35 -2.40
C ARG A 245 -17.86 43.71 -1.73
N LYS A 246 -18.42 44.77 -2.33
CA LYS A 246 -18.41 46.12 -1.74
C LYS A 246 -19.13 46.16 -0.39
N ALA A 247 -20.23 45.42 -0.24
CA ALA A 247 -20.94 45.32 1.04
C ALA A 247 -20.10 44.61 2.11
N LYS A 248 -19.41 43.51 1.76
CA LYS A 248 -18.49 42.79 2.65
C LYS A 248 -17.32 43.67 3.08
N GLU A 249 -16.70 44.41 2.15
CA GLU A 249 -15.59 45.32 2.44
C GLU A 249 -16.02 46.50 3.34
N LYS A 250 -17.28 46.95 3.24
CA LYS A 250 -17.83 48.03 4.07
C LYS A 250 -18.34 47.55 5.44
N LEU A 251 -18.42 46.25 5.67
CA LEU A 251 -18.93 45.69 6.92
C LEU A 251 -17.90 45.87 8.04
N ALA A 252 -18.20 46.75 9.00
CA ALA A 252 -17.37 46.93 10.18
C ALA A 252 -17.49 45.70 11.10
N LEU A 253 -16.38 44.97 11.28
CA LEU A 253 -16.34 43.80 12.14
C LEU A 253 -16.34 44.22 13.62
N PRO A 254 -17.23 43.70 14.47
CA PRO A 254 -17.42 44.16 15.86
C PRO A 254 -16.17 44.10 16.75
N PHE A 255 -15.25 43.19 16.46
CA PHE A 255 -14.05 42.92 17.28
C PHE A 255 -12.73 43.29 16.58
N VAL A 256 -12.79 43.84 15.35
CA VAL A 256 -11.60 44.30 14.64
C VAL A 256 -11.49 45.81 14.83
N PHE A 257 -10.71 46.22 15.82
CA PHE A 257 -10.40 47.62 16.05
C PHE A 257 -9.51 48.16 14.92
N SER A 258 -9.78 49.40 14.47
CA SER A 258 -8.88 50.09 13.54
C SER A 258 -7.48 50.23 14.16
N LYS A 259 -6.46 50.42 13.33
CA LYS A 259 -5.09 50.63 13.82
C LYS A 259 -5.05 51.79 14.83
N GLU A 260 -5.77 52.89 14.58
CA GLU A 260 -5.83 54.02 15.53
C GLU A 260 -6.52 53.65 16.84
N LYS A 261 -7.58 52.83 16.80
CA LYS A 261 -8.29 52.38 18.02
C LYS A 261 -7.47 51.36 18.81
N LYS A 262 -6.73 50.47 18.13
CA LYS A 262 -5.75 49.59 18.78
C LYS A 262 -4.64 50.40 19.44
N THR A 263 -4.05 51.37 18.75
CA THR A 263 -3.00 52.20 19.35
C THR A 263 -3.54 53.04 20.51
N ALA A 264 -4.74 53.60 20.42
CA ALA A 264 -5.36 54.32 21.53
C ALA A 264 -5.67 53.42 22.76
N LEU A 265 -6.07 52.17 22.55
CA LEU A 265 -6.33 51.22 23.65
C LEU A 265 -5.03 50.67 24.27
N LEU A 266 -3.97 50.51 23.48
CA LEU A 266 -2.67 50.00 23.94
C LEU A 266 -1.80 51.10 24.58
N HIS A 267 -2.01 52.37 24.23
CA HIS A 267 -1.34 53.50 24.86
C HIS A 267 -2.27 54.13 25.90
N SER A 268 -2.45 53.46 27.04
CA SER A 268 -3.01 54.13 28.21
C SER A 268 -1.96 55.07 28.81
N GLY A 269 -2.41 56.26 29.23
CA GLY A 269 -1.58 57.31 29.82
C GLY A 269 -0.80 56.86 31.06
N GLN A 270 0.01 57.79 31.57
CA GLN A 270 0.92 57.64 32.71
C GLN A 270 0.32 56.80 33.85
N GLY A 271 0.69 55.51 33.90
CA GLY A 271 0.08 54.50 34.78
C GLY A 271 -0.23 53.13 34.15
N SER A 272 0.09 52.90 32.87
CA SER A 272 -0.12 51.61 32.20
C SER A 272 0.71 50.47 32.84
N GLY A 273 0.03 49.40 33.26
CA GLY A 273 0.67 48.19 33.77
C GLY A 273 1.53 47.51 32.70
N ARG A 274 2.84 47.44 32.93
CA ARG A 274 3.75 46.65 32.11
C ARG A 274 3.52 45.17 32.42
N ILE A 275 3.08 44.40 31.43
CA ILE A 275 3.17 42.94 31.50
C ILE A 275 4.61 42.59 31.15
N LEU A 276 5.37 42.16 32.14
CA LEU A 276 6.73 41.67 31.96
C LEU A 276 6.66 40.15 31.84
N TYR A 277 7.06 39.62 30.69
CA TYR A 277 7.20 38.19 30.48
C TYR A 277 8.62 37.79 30.87
N GLU A 278 8.76 36.92 31.86
CA GLU A 278 10.02 36.23 32.17
C GLU A 278 9.93 34.81 31.62
N PRO A 279 10.77 34.44 30.64
CA PRO A 279 10.75 33.10 30.09
C PRO A 279 11.09 32.07 31.18
N ASP A 280 10.28 31.02 31.31
CA ASP A 280 10.58 29.93 32.22
C ASP A 280 11.44 28.85 31.54
N ALA A 281 12.02 27.94 32.32
CA ALA A 281 12.93 26.91 31.79
C ALA A 281 12.23 25.86 30.90
N ASN A 282 10.90 25.93 30.80
CA ASN A 282 10.01 25.07 30.06
C ASN A 282 9.35 25.80 28.89
N ASP A 283 9.69 27.08 28.66
CA ASP A 283 9.33 27.80 27.45
C ASP A 283 10.16 27.26 26.29
N ASP A 284 9.59 26.28 25.61
CA ASP A 284 10.09 25.78 24.35
C ASP A 284 10.02 26.94 23.34
N TYR A 285 11.19 27.48 22.96
CA TYR A 285 11.30 28.27 21.76
C TYR A 285 11.03 27.34 20.58
N ASP A 286 9.79 27.30 20.11
CA ASP A 286 9.41 26.62 18.88
C ASP A 286 10.17 27.31 17.72
N GLN A 287 11.30 26.73 17.32
CA GLN A 287 12.17 27.21 16.25
C GLN A 287 11.61 26.93 14.85
N GLU A 288 10.46 26.26 14.76
CA GLU A 288 9.72 26.07 13.51
C GLU A 288 8.53 27.02 13.52
N ASP A 289 8.73 28.27 13.07
CA ASP A 289 7.62 29.10 12.64
C ASP A 289 7.10 28.50 11.32
N PRO A 290 5.90 27.90 11.30
CA PRO A 290 5.35 27.28 10.10
C PRO A 290 4.96 28.30 9.03
N ASP A 291 5.12 29.61 9.29
CA ASP A 291 4.92 30.68 8.31
C ASP A 291 6.25 31.13 7.65
N ASP A 292 7.43 30.65 8.08
CA ASP A 292 8.74 31.04 7.53
C ASP A 292 8.99 30.51 6.09
N ASP A 293 8.18 29.56 5.61
CA ASP A 293 8.19 29.05 4.23
C ASP A 293 7.08 29.66 3.35
N LEU A 294 6.31 30.61 3.88
CA LEU A 294 5.26 31.31 3.14
C LEU A 294 5.80 32.54 2.43
N ASP A 295 6.12 32.41 1.14
CA ASP A 295 6.35 33.54 0.24
C ASP A 295 5.02 34.28 -0.03
N VAL A 296 4.70 35.31 0.78
CA VAL A 296 3.55 36.23 0.57
C VAL A 296 3.99 37.53 -0.11
#